data_AF-A0AAV8I087-F1
#
_entry.id   AF-A0AAV8I087-F1
#
_cell.length_a   1.000
_cell.length_b   1.000
_cell.length_c   1.000
_cell.angle_alpha   90.00
_cell.angle_beta   90.00
_cell.angle_gamma   90.00
#
_symmetry.space_group_name_H-M   'P 1'
#
loop_
_entity.id
_entity.type
_entity.pdbx_description
1 polymer ?
#
loop_
_entity_poly.entity_id
_entity_poly.type
_entity_poly.pdbx_seq_one_letter_code
_entity_poly.pdbx_strand_id
1 'polypeptide(L)'
;MKRPILLVSFSVLLFLLGPTSASFVHTIFTINSSSPVQLSSLAWDPICKHFVVRSIDSPKVYTVSDSGTANCIISETSLNIIGEFVASVAVDHVHHLLIVAFSNSYIVSAYDLKSYRKVCSMLLPQLNGAPGGVAVDMENGEVFVTSSRRGIVLKVRLDGDGSLILEYKLNDNQGLGGIVHVNDESPYILVMQSTTGKIFKVGSKDGVMKEVLPRGKSNVLAPIGNAIALHNDLSLTVSANRKLLLSLESDGTWTRVSVNVNITVENSDQSIAVKTQEGKKAYALSNQWWKVWLVRHMYDLRMALFCVKAVAEIFFMLSVTYRDMRQIHESKKKKEMRKIRRQAKLMRHAKF
;
A
#
# COMPACT_ATOMS: atom_id res chain seq x y z
N MET A 1 62.61 19.63 -34.22
CA MET A 1 61.31 18.93 -34.37
C MET A 1 61.29 17.68 -33.46
N LYS A 2 60.80 17.79 -32.22
CA LYS A 2 60.65 16.65 -31.29
C LYS A 2 59.52 16.92 -30.28
N ARG A 3 58.25 16.90 -30.71
CA ARG A 3 57.07 16.90 -29.81
C ARG A 3 55.84 16.07 -30.27
N PRO A 4 55.95 14.93 -30.99
CA PRO A 4 54.77 14.06 -31.19
C PRO A 4 54.61 12.97 -30.11
N ILE A 5 55.67 12.62 -29.37
CA ILE A 5 55.66 11.45 -28.46
C ILE A 5 54.82 11.69 -27.19
N LEU A 6 54.74 12.94 -26.71
CA LEU A 6 54.04 13.28 -25.47
C LEU A 6 52.50 13.27 -25.65
N LEU A 7 52.01 13.58 -26.85
CA LEU A 7 50.58 13.56 -27.20
C LEU A 7 50.04 12.13 -27.34
N VAL A 8 50.82 11.23 -27.94
CA VAL A 8 50.45 9.81 -28.08
C VAL A 8 50.42 9.12 -26.71
N SER A 9 51.38 9.42 -25.83
CA SER A 9 51.41 8.87 -24.48
C SER A 9 50.22 9.31 -23.62
N PHE A 10 49.73 10.55 -23.79
CA PHE A 10 48.58 11.05 -23.04
C PHE A 10 47.26 10.42 -23.52
N SER A 11 47.14 10.20 -24.84
CA SER A 11 45.94 9.59 -25.43
C SER A 11 45.80 8.11 -25.09
N VAL A 12 46.91 7.37 -24.96
CA VAL A 12 46.90 5.95 -24.54
C VAL A 12 46.56 5.81 -23.04
N LEU A 13 46.97 6.76 -22.20
CA LEU A 13 46.65 6.75 -20.77
C LEU A 13 45.14 6.97 -20.53
N LEU A 14 44.47 7.79 -21.35
CA LEU A 14 43.02 7.99 -21.31
C LEU A 14 42.22 6.76 -21.78
N PHE A 15 42.79 5.91 -22.65
CA PHE A 15 42.16 4.63 -23.04
C PHE A 15 42.39 3.51 -22.02
N LEU A 16 43.47 3.56 -21.25
CA LEU A 16 43.74 2.64 -20.13
C LEU A 16 42.94 3.00 -18.87
N LEU A 17 42.57 4.27 -18.73
CA LEU A 17 41.44 4.73 -17.93
C LEU A 17 40.14 4.49 -18.73
N GLY A 18 39.90 3.24 -19.15
CA GLY A 18 38.59 2.85 -19.65
C GLY A 18 37.52 3.31 -18.66
N PRO A 19 36.29 3.63 -19.10
CA PRO A 19 35.25 4.08 -18.19
C PRO A 19 35.19 3.09 -17.05
N THR A 20 35.66 3.49 -15.88
CA THR A 20 35.42 2.75 -14.66
C THR A 20 33.91 2.84 -14.55
N SER A 21 33.21 1.78 -14.98
CA SER A 21 31.83 1.55 -14.65
C SER A 21 31.78 1.63 -13.13
N ALA A 22 31.52 2.83 -12.62
CA ALA A 22 31.32 3.07 -11.22
C ALA A 22 30.18 2.14 -10.87
N SER A 23 30.48 1.05 -10.15
CA SER A 23 29.47 0.09 -9.74
C SER A 23 28.37 0.89 -9.06
N PHE A 24 27.19 0.89 -9.68
CA PHE A 24 26.08 1.74 -9.28
C PHE A 24 25.54 1.20 -7.95
N VAL A 25 25.94 1.82 -6.84
CA VAL A 25 25.42 1.45 -5.53
C VAL A 25 24.03 2.07 -5.38
N HIS A 26 23.00 1.29 -5.69
CA HIS A 26 21.61 1.63 -5.34
C HIS A 26 21.52 1.70 -3.80
N THR A 27 21.56 2.91 -3.24
CA THR A 27 21.36 3.09 -1.80
C THR A 27 19.88 2.96 -1.50
N ILE A 28 19.49 1.93 -0.75
CA ILE A 28 18.11 1.71 -0.32
C ILE A 28 17.88 2.30 1.06
N PHE A 29 16.98 3.28 1.15
CA PHE A 29 16.53 3.82 2.42
C PHE A 29 15.23 3.15 2.84
N THR A 30 15.23 2.62 4.06
CA THR A 30 14.04 2.05 4.70
C THR A 30 13.31 3.13 5.47
N ILE A 31 12.08 3.44 5.05
CA ILE A 31 11.20 4.34 5.81
C ILE A 31 10.50 3.51 6.88
N ASN A 32 10.95 3.65 8.13
CA ASN A 32 10.26 3.08 9.28
C ASN A 32 9.21 4.08 9.76
N SER A 33 7.95 3.85 9.38
CA SER A 33 6.85 4.63 9.92
C SER A 33 6.71 4.35 11.43
N SER A 34 6.85 5.39 12.23
CA SER A 34 6.50 5.37 13.66
C SER A 34 4.98 5.52 13.90
N SER A 35 4.21 5.71 12.82
CA SER A 35 2.75 5.81 12.86
C SER A 35 2.12 4.43 13.10
N PRO A 36 1.02 4.33 13.87
CA PRO A 36 0.26 3.08 14.02
C PRO A 36 -0.42 2.62 12.71
N VAL A 37 -0.36 3.43 11.65
CA VAL A 37 -0.97 3.16 10.35
C VAL A 37 -0.03 2.32 9.48
N GLN A 38 -0.57 1.23 8.92
CA GLN A 38 0.16 0.40 7.95
C GLN A 38 0.21 1.09 6.58
N LEU A 39 1.41 1.24 6.03
CA LEU A 39 1.63 1.96 4.77
C LEU A 39 2.01 1.03 3.63
N SER A 40 1.64 1.39 2.41
CA SER A 40 1.93 0.65 1.19
C SER A 40 1.93 1.58 -0.02
N SER A 41 2.48 1.14 -1.15
CA SER A 41 2.82 2.00 -2.31
C SER A 41 3.72 3.20 -1.95
N LEU A 42 4.52 3.64 -2.92
CA LEU A 42 5.49 4.72 -2.71
C LEU A 42 5.59 5.52 -4.00
N ALA A 43 5.21 6.79 -3.91
CA ALA A 43 5.47 7.77 -4.96
C ALA A 43 6.36 8.87 -4.38
N TRP A 44 7.12 9.54 -5.25
CA TRP A 44 8.03 10.62 -4.89
C TRP A 44 7.51 11.91 -5.52
N ASP A 45 7.34 12.94 -4.71
CA ASP A 45 7.11 14.30 -5.19
C ASP A 45 8.47 15.03 -5.28
N PRO A 46 9.01 15.26 -6.49
CA PRO A 46 10.28 15.96 -6.66
C PRO A 46 10.22 17.44 -6.27
N ILE A 47 9.04 18.05 -6.35
CA ILE A 47 8.87 19.50 -6.09
C ILE A 47 8.92 19.75 -4.59
N CYS A 48 8.10 19.03 -3.82
CA CYS A 48 8.00 19.22 -2.38
C CYS A 48 8.95 18.31 -1.58
N LYS A 49 9.74 17.47 -2.26
CA LYS A 49 10.78 16.59 -1.71
C LYS A 49 10.29 15.66 -0.60
N HIS A 50 9.12 15.05 -0.78
CA HIS A 50 8.58 14.08 0.16
C HIS A 50 8.02 12.85 -0.54
N PHE A 51 7.85 11.77 0.21
CA PHE A 51 7.19 10.58 -0.28
C PHE A 51 5.69 10.68 -0.08
N VAL A 52 4.94 10.19 -1.05
CA VAL A 52 3.49 9.97 -0.93
C VAL A 52 3.25 8.48 -0.81
N VAL A 53 2.52 8.09 0.22
CA VAL A 53 2.26 6.70 0.59
C VAL A 53 0.78 6.52 0.93
N ARG A 54 0.25 5.33 0.67
CA ARG A 54 -1.14 5.03 1.04
C ARG A 54 -1.21 4.17 2.29
N SER A 55 -2.35 4.22 2.98
CA SER A 55 -2.70 3.22 3.98
C SER A 55 -3.06 1.88 3.32
N ILE A 56 -2.76 0.77 4.01
CA ILE A 56 -3.15 -0.58 3.59
C ILE A 56 -4.65 -0.82 3.78
N ASP A 57 -5.23 -0.28 4.85
CA ASP A 57 -6.53 -0.67 5.40
C ASP A 57 -7.55 0.48 5.50
N SER A 58 -7.20 1.66 4.99
CA SER A 58 -8.09 2.81 4.99
C SER A 58 -7.97 3.65 3.71
N PRO A 59 -9.00 4.43 3.36
CA PRO A 59 -9.00 5.29 2.18
C PRO A 59 -8.22 6.59 2.44
N LYS A 60 -6.98 6.45 2.94
CA LYS A 60 -6.12 7.55 3.37
C LYS A 60 -4.78 7.54 2.64
N VAL A 61 -4.31 8.74 2.31
CA VAL A 61 -2.99 8.99 1.73
C VAL A 61 -2.22 9.92 2.65
N TYR A 62 -0.93 9.65 2.79
CA TYR A 62 -0.02 10.37 3.66
C TYR A 62 1.18 10.87 2.87
N THR A 63 1.76 11.98 3.33
CA THR A 63 3.12 12.36 2.99
C THR A 63 4.06 11.89 4.07
N VAL A 64 5.28 11.50 3.70
CA VAL A 64 6.33 11.11 4.64
C VAL A 64 7.55 11.99 4.39
N SER A 65 7.98 12.69 5.44
CA SER A 65 9.19 13.50 5.45
C SER A 65 10.46 12.63 5.48
N ASP A 66 11.60 13.27 5.27
CA ASP A 66 12.93 12.70 5.48
C ASP A 66 13.14 12.15 6.91
N SER A 67 12.53 12.77 7.92
CA SER A 67 12.50 12.30 9.31
C SER A 67 11.62 11.06 9.55
N GLY A 68 10.90 10.57 8.52
CA GLY A 68 9.99 9.44 8.63
C GLY A 68 8.63 9.77 9.26
N THR A 69 8.29 11.06 9.41
CA THR A 69 7.02 11.50 9.98
C THR A 69 5.93 11.46 8.91
N ALA A 70 4.84 10.72 9.18
CA ALA A 70 3.72 10.58 8.25
C ALA A 70 2.59 11.57 8.57
N ASN A 71 2.19 12.39 7.60
CA ASN A 71 1.10 13.36 7.70
C ASN A 71 -0.03 13.02 6.74
N CYS A 72 -1.27 12.94 7.23
CA CYS A 72 -2.43 12.61 6.42
C CYS A 72 -2.81 13.80 5.52
N ILE A 73 -2.81 13.60 4.20
CA ILE A 73 -3.15 14.64 3.22
C ILE A 73 -4.50 14.40 2.53
N ILE A 74 -4.93 13.14 2.42
CA ILE A 74 -6.23 12.77 1.85
C ILE A 74 -6.91 11.77 2.79
N SER A 75 -8.20 11.98 3.04
CA SER A 75 -9.03 11.06 3.82
C SER A 75 -10.43 10.98 3.21
N GLU A 76 -10.64 10.02 2.31
CA GLU A 76 -11.91 9.81 1.60
C GLU A 76 -12.87 8.95 2.41
N THR A 77 -13.39 9.53 3.49
CA THR A 77 -14.43 8.90 4.31
C THR A 77 -15.82 9.01 3.69
N SER A 78 -16.01 9.94 2.75
CA SER A 78 -17.26 10.21 2.04
C SER A 78 -17.72 9.08 1.11
N LEU A 79 -16.81 8.16 0.73
CA LEU A 79 -17.16 7.08 -0.19
C LEU A 79 -18.17 6.09 0.42
N ASN A 80 -18.38 6.08 1.75
CA ASN A 80 -19.36 5.24 2.46
C ASN A 80 -19.35 3.75 2.08
N ILE A 81 -18.24 3.26 1.51
CA ILE A 81 -18.05 1.87 1.12
C ILE A 81 -17.28 1.18 2.23
N ILE A 82 -17.88 0.12 2.77
CA ILE A 82 -17.26 -0.68 3.84
C ILE A 82 -15.99 -1.33 3.30
N GLY A 83 -14.89 -1.17 4.04
CA GLY A 83 -13.61 -1.75 3.68
C GLY A 83 -12.93 -1.08 2.49
N GLU A 84 -13.33 0.14 2.12
CA GLU A 84 -12.62 0.91 1.09
C GLU A 84 -11.18 1.20 1.53
N PHE A 85 -10.25 1.02 0.61
CA PHE A 85 -8.85 1.39 0.80
C PHE A 85 -8.27 1.93 -0.50
N VAL A 86 -7.21 2.70 -0.39
CA VAL A 86 -6.44 3.14 -1.56
C VAL A 86 -5.67 1.93 -2.08
N ALA A 87 -5.74 1.64 -3.37
CA ALA A 87 -5.03 0.53 -4.00
C ALA A 87 -3.63 0.94 -4.49
N SER A 88 -3.52 2.14 -5.07
CA SER A 88 -2.25 2.67 -5.55
C SER A 88 -2.27 4.21 -5.66
N VAL A 89 -1.08 4.80 -5.70
CA VAL A 89 -0.87 6.24 -5.86
C VAL A 89 0.22 6.48 -6.89
N ALA A 90 0.08 7.56 -7.66
CA ALA A 90 1.11 8.04 -8.58
C ALA A 90 1.16 9.58 -8.54
N VAL A 91 2.38 10.13 -8.63
CA VAL A 91 2.60 11.58 -8.68
C VAL A 91 2.90 11.97 -10.12
N ASP A 92 2.15 12.91 -10.64
CA ASP A 92 2.39 13.63 -11.88
C ASP A 92 2.86 15.04 -11.54
N HIS A 93 4.17 15.20 -11.43
CA HIS A 93 4.77 16.47 -11.03
C HIS A 93 4.77 17.50 -12.17
N VAL A 94 4.63 17.06 -13.44
CA VAL A 94 4.57 17.95 -14.61
C VAL A 94 3.23 18.66 -14.63
N HIS A 95 2.13 17.94 -14.39
CA HIS A 95 0.79 18.49 -14.37
C HIS A 95 0.31 18.88 -12.96
N HIS A 96 1.17 18.76 -11.94
CA HIS A 96 0.86 19.02 -10.52
C HIS A 96 -0.33 18.22 -9.99
N LEU A 97 -0.42 16.94 -10.35
CA LEU A 97 -1.49 16.04 -9.91
C LEU A 97 -0.97 14.89 -9.06
N LEU A 98 -1.74 14.53 -8.04
CA LEU A 98 -1.65 13.27 -7.32
C LEU A 98 -2.80 12.37 -7.76
N ILE A 99 -2.47 11.25 -8.39
CA ILE A 99 -3.43 10.26 -8.85
C ILE A 99 -3.60 9.18 -7.78
N VAL A 100 -4.84 8.90 -7.40
CA VAL A 100 -5.19 7.95 -6.35
C VAL A 100 -6.23 6.97 -6.88
N ALA A 101 -5.89 5.68 -6.88
CA ALA A 101 -6.81 4.60 -7.20
C ALA A 101 -7.40 4.00 -5.93
N PHE A 102 -8.72 3.83 -5.93
CA PHE A 102 -9.51 3.29 -4.84
C PHE A 102 -10.02 1.89 -5.19
N SER A 103 -9.96 0.97 -4.22
CA SER A 103 -10.13 -0.46 -4.46
C SER A 103 -11.57 -0.86 -4.78
N ASN A 104 -12.51 -0.74 -3.83
CA ASN A 104 -13.82 -1.37 -3.96
C ASN A 104 -14.83 -0.45 -4.64
N SER A 105 -14.56 0.86 -4.64
CA SER A 105 -15.28 1.83 -5.47
C SER A 105 -14.89 1.76 -6.95
N TYR A 106 -13.74 1.15 -7.29
CA TYR A 106 -13.17 1.15 -8.64
C TYR A 106 -12.99 2.56 -9.21
N ILE A 107 -12.67 3.54 -8.36
CA ILE A 107 -12.52 4.94 -8.75
C ILE A 107 -11.03 5.29 -8.86
N VAL A 108 -10.68 6.07 -9.87
CA VAL A 108 -9.43 6.85 -9.90
C VAL A 108 -9.77 8.32 -9.75
N SER A 109 -9.07 9.00 -8.84
CA SER A 109 -9.24 10.42 -8.61
C SER A 109 -7.91 11.15 -8.76
N ALA A 110 -7.98 12.36 -9.31
CA ALA A 110 -6.86 13.29 -9.34
C ALA A 110 -7.05 14.36 -8.26
N TYR A 111 -5.96 14.69 -7.59
CA TYR A 111 -5.90 15.75 -6.58
C TYR A 111 -4.83 16.75 -6.99
N ASP A 112 -5.05 18.03 -6.74
CA ASP A 112 -4.03 19.04 -6.90
C ASP A 112 -2.89 18.76 -5.92
N LEU A 113 -1.66 18.62 -6.40
CA LEU A 113 -0.53 18.15 -5.59
C LEU A 113 -0.14 19.15 -4.49
N LYS A 114 -0.50 20.44 -4.66
CA LYS A 114 -0.15 21.50 -3.70
C LYS A 114 -1.18 21.62 -2.57
N SER A 115 -2.46 21.61 -2.91
CA SER A 115 -3.58 21.82 -1.98
C SER A 115 -4.23 20.52 -1.51
N TYR A 116 -3.93 19.40 -2.17
CA TYR A 116 -4.56 18.09 -2.01
C TYR A 116 -6.08 18.11 -2.15
N ARG A 117 -6.61 19.11 -2.88
CA ARG A 117 -8.03 19.17 -3.23
C ARG A 117 -8.32 18.27 -4.41
N LYS A 118 -9.42 17.53 -4.34
CA LYS A 118 -9.90 16.70 -5.44
C LYS A 118 -10.21 17.58 -6.65
N VAL A 119 -9.59 17.26 -7.78
CA VAL A 119 -9.80 17.91 -9.08
C VAL A 119 -10.90 17.17 -9.85
N CYS A 120 -10.78 15.85 -9.96
CA CYS A 120 -11.78 15.01 -10.62
C CYS A 120 -11.72 13.57 -10.10
N SER A 121 -12.77 12.80 -10.44
CA SER A 121 -12.90 11.38 -10.15
C SER A 121 -13.55 10.68 -11.32
N MET A 122 -13.12 9.45 -11.58
CA MET A 122 -13.63 8.61 -12.65
C MET A 122 -13.84 7.18 -12.17
N LEU A 123 -14.99 6.61 -12.52
CA LEU A 123 -15.32 5.20 -12.26
C LEU A 123 -14.74 4.32 -13.37
N LEU A 124 -14.19 3.15 -12.99
CA LEU A 124 -13.55 2.19 -13.90
C LEU A 124 -14.33 0.87 -13.97
N PRO A 125 -15.56 0.85 -14.50
CA PRO A 125 -16.38 -0.37 -14.53
C PRO A 125 -15.74 -1.48 -15.38
N GLN A 126 -14.98 -1.10 -16.40
CA GLN A 126 -14.30 -2.03 -17.32
C GLN A 126 -13.15 -2.81 -16.65
N LEU A 127 -12.63 -2.34 -15.51
CA LEU A 127 -11.49 -2.97 -14.85
C LEU A 127 -11.83 -4.34 -14.25
N ASN A 128 -13.11 -4.53 -13.92
CA ASN A 128 -13.71 -5.77 -13.42
C ASN A 128 -12.84 -6.46 -12.36
N GLY A 129 -12.42 -5.67 -11.37
CA GLY A 129 -11.45 -6.01 -10.34
C GLY A 129 -10.89 -4.75 -9.70
N ALA A 130 -10.33 -4.87 -8.49
CA ALA A 130 -9.70 -3.73 -7.83
C ALA A 130 -8.45 -3.30 -8.62
N PRO A 131 -8.14 -1.99 -8.69
CA PRO A 131 -6.88 -1.52 -9.25
C PRO A 131 -5.66 -2.22 -8.62
N GLY A 132 -4.72 -2.69 -9.44
CA GLY A 132 -3.47 -3.29 -9.00
C GLY A 132 -2.35 -2.27 -8.83
N GLY A 133 -2.29 -1.30 -9.74
CA GLY A 133 -1.26 -0.28 -9.84
C GLY A 133 -1.72 0.87 -10.73
N VAL A 134 -1.06 2.02 -10.57
CA VAL A 134 -1.30 3.23 -11.35
C VAL A 134 0.03 3.79 -11.80
N ALA A 135 0.13 4.15 -13.08
CA ALA A 135 1.23 4.92 -13.64
C ALA A 135 0.68 6.11 -14.44
N VAL A 136 1.52 7.11 -14.67
CA VAL A 136 1.16 8.30 -15.44
C VAL A 136 2.18 8.48 -16.56
N ASP A 137 1.69 8.76 -17.76
CA ASP A 137 2.50 9.34 -18.82
C ASP A 137 2.68 10.83 -18.51
N MET A 138 3.90 11.19 -18.11
CA MET A 138 4.26 12.55 -17.72
C MET A 138 4.20 13.56 -18.88
N GLU A 139 4.18 13.09 -20.13
CA GLU A 139 4.14 13.97 -21.30
C GLU A 139 2.71 14.43 -21.60
N ASN A 140 1.74 13.50 -21.54
CA ASN A 140 0.35 13.77 -21.91
C ASN A 140 -0.63 13.81 -20.72
N GLY A 141 -0.18 13.46 -19.51
CA GLY A 141 -1.02 13.36 -18.31
C GLY A 141 -1.98 12.16 -18.34
N GLU A 142 -1.76 11.19 -19.23
CA GLU A 142 -2.60 10.02 -19.38
C GLU A 142 -2.29 9.00 -18.27
N VAL A 143 -3.32 8.42 -17.68
CA VAL A 143 -3.21 7.53 -16.52
C VAL A 143 -3.40 6.08 -16.95
N PHE A 144 -2.52 5.19 -16.53
CA PHE A 144 -2.63 3.75 -16.80
C PHE A 144 -2.95 3.00 -15.53
N VAL A 145 -3.93 2.10 -15.58
CA VAL A 145 -4.45 1.37 -14.42
C VAL A 145 -4.50 -0.11 -14.72
N THR A 146 -3.88 -0.93 -13.86
CA THR A 146 -3.91 -2.40 -13.97
C THR A 146 -5.04 -3.00 -13.13
N SER A 147 -5.52 -4.18 -13.51
CA SER A 147 -6.48 -4.95 -12.70
C SER A 147 -5.78 -5.99 -11.84
N SER A 148 -5.98 -5.94 -10.52
CA SER A 148 -5.39 -6.91 -9.57
C SER A 148 -5.92 -8.34 -9.72
N ARG A 149 -7.01 -8.55 -10.47
CA ARG A 149 -7.64 -9.86 -10.67
C ARG A 149 -7.61 -10.37 -12.11
N ARG A 150 -7.31 -9.50 -13.07
CA ARG A 150 -7.38 -9.81 -14.51
C ARG A 150 -6.14 -9.28 -15.24
N GLY A 151 -5.87 -9.81 -16.43
CA GLY A 151 -4.83 -9.29 -17.32
C GLY A 151 -5.23 -7.99 -18.03
N ILE A 152 -5.87 -7.05 -17.33
CA ILE A 152 -6.41 -5.82 -17.93
C ILE A 152 -5.51 -4.64 -17.63
N VAL A 153 -5.27 -3.81 -18.64
CA VAL A 153 -4.75 -2.44 -18.49
C VAL A 153 -5.70 -1.46 -19.15
N LEU A 154 -6.16 -0.49 -18.38
CA LEU A 154 -6.93 0.64 -18.86
C LEU A 154 -6.04 1.87 -19.02
N LYS A 155 -6.29 2.63 -20.07
CA LYS A 155 -5.80 4.00 -20.23
C LYS A 155 -6.95 4.95 -19.94
N VAL A 156 -6.70 5.87 -19.04
CA VAL A 156 -7.68 6.74 -18.43
C VAL A 156 -7.26 8.17 -18.65
N ARG A 157 -8.18 8.97 -19.18
CA ARG A 157 -8.06 10.42 -19.25
C ARG A 157 -8.92 11.02 -18.15
N LEU A 158 -8.35 12.01 -17.48
CA LEU A 158 -8.99 12.66 -16.33
C LEU A 158 -10.14 13.60 -16.72
N ASP A 159 -10.37 13.79 -18.02
CA ASP A 159 -11.53 14.47 -18.61
C ASP A 159 -12.76 13.55 -18.74
N GLY A 160 -12.61 12.25 -18.46
CA GLY A 160 -13.72 11.30 -18.31
C GLY A 160 -13.75 10.13 -19.29
N ASP A 161 -12.75 9.98 -20.17
CA ASP A 161 -12.66 8.84 -21.08
C ASP A 161 -11.72 7.74 -20.57
N GLY A 162 -12.10 6.48 -20.78
CA GLY A 162 -11.36 5.30 -20.35
C GLY A 162 -11.42 4.23 -21.42
N SER A 163 -10.26 3.89 -21.97
CA SER A 163 -10.12 2.89 -23.03
C SER A 163 -9.35 1.67 -22.55
N LEU A 164 -9.81 0.50 -22.98
CA LEU A 164 -9.11 -0.76 -22.80
C LEU A 164 -7.92 -0.80 -23.76
N ILE A 165 -6.70 -0.93 -23.22
CA ILE A 165 -5.48 -1.07 -24.02
C ILE A 165 -5.03 -2.52 -24.08
N LEU A 166 -5.15 -3.25 -22.98
CA LEU A 166 -4.76 -4.66 -22.93
C LEU A 166 -5.84 -5.47 -22.24
N GLU A 167 -6.20 -6.59 -22.86
CA GLU A 167 -6.89 -7.70 -22.21
C GLU A 167 -6.14 -8.99 -22.50
N TYR A 168 -5.43 -9.47 -21.49
CA TYR A 168 -4.67 -10.71 -21.54
C TYR A 168 -5.39 -11.78 -20.71
N LYS A 169 -5.61 -12.96 -21.32
CA LYS A 169 -6.23 -14.09 -20.64
C LYS A 169 -5.26 -14.68 -19.62
N LEU A 170 -5.51 -14.36 -18.36
CA LEU A 170 -4.85 -14.94 -17.20
C LEU A 170 -5.85 -15.84 -16.48
N ASN A 171 -5.37 -16.83 -15.73
CA ASN A 171 -6.25 -17.59 -14.87
C ASN A 171 -6.84 -16.67 -13.78
N ASP A 172 -8.01 -17.03 -13.25
CA ASP A 172 -8.64 -16.26 -12.18
C ASP A 172 -7.68 -16.03 -11.01
N ASN A 173 -7.68 -14.80 -10.47
CA ASN A 173 -6.78 -14.31 -9.42
C ASN A 173 -5.29 -14.19 -9.80
N GLN A 174 -4.96 -14.21 -11.09
CA GLN A 174 -3.61 -13.93 -11.57
C GLN A 174 -3.51 -12.55 -12.24
N GLY A 175 -3.98 -11.50 -11.58
CA GLY A 175 -4.00 -10.16 -12.18
C GLY A 175 -2.63 -9.47 -12.28
N LEU A 176 -2.68 -8.28 -12.84
CA LEU A 176 -1.55 -7.38 -12.98
C LEU A 176 -1.46 -6.45 -11.76
N GLY A 177 -0.27 -6.31 -11.22
CA GLY A 177 0.02 -5.48 -10.07
C GLY A 177 0.75 -4.22 -10.49
N GLY A 178 2.03 -4.15 -10.11
CA GLY A 178 2.90 -3.01 -10.35
C GLY A 178 2.97 -2.61 -11.82
N ILE A 179 2.95 -1.30 -12.07
CA ILE A 179 3.04 -0.69 -13.38
C ILE A 179 3.98 0.51 -13.34
N VAL A 180 4.78 0.69 -14.38
CA VAL A 180 5.53 1.92 -14.66
C VAL A 180 5.35 2.31 -16.13
N HIS A 181 5.32 3.61 -16.41
CA HIS A 181 5.34 4.15 -17.76
C HIS A 181 6.77 4.54 -18.12
N VAL A 182 7.17 4.28 -19.37
CA VAL A 182 8.45 4.70 -19.93
C VAL A 182 8.18 5.62 -21.10
N ASN A 183 8.63 6.87 -20.96
CA ASN A 183 8.61 7.85 -22.04
C ASN A 183 9.86 7.63 -22.88
N ASP A 184 9.66 7.19 -24.12
CA ASP A 184 10.70 6.96 -25.13
C ASP A 184 10.08 7.32 -26.50
N GLU A 185 10.84 7.29 -27.59
CA GLU A 185 10.32 7.58 -28.95
C GLU A 185 9.09 6.73 -29.30
N SER A 186 9.02 5.51 -28.76
CA SER A 186 7.85 4.65 -28.80
C SER A 186 7.43 4.30 -27.37
N PRO A 187 6.48 5.03 -26.76
CA PRO A 187 6.16 4.89 -25.34
C PRO A 187 5.54 3.52 -25.04
N TYR A 188 5.91 2.98 -23.88
CA TYR A 188 5.42 1.69 -23.41
C TYR A 188 5.29 1.69 -21.88
N ILE A 189 4.53 0.73 -21.38
CA ILE A 189 4.44 0.42 -19.96
C ILE A 189 5.14 -0.91 -19.67
N LEU A 190 5.73 -1.01 -18.49
CA LEU A 190 6.15 -2.28 -17.92
C LEU A 190 5.15 -2.65 -16.83
N VAL A 191 4.54 -3.82 -16.96
CA VAL A 191 3.58 -4.36 -16.01
C VAL A 191 4.09 -5.66 -15.41
N MET A 192 3.92 -5.81 -14.10
CA MET A 192 4.31 -7.01 -13.38
C MET A 192 3.08 -7.80 -12.96
N GLN A 193 3.09 -9.11 -13.22
CA GLN A 193 2.06 -10.02 -12.75
C GLN A 193 2.34 -10.42 -11.29
N SER A 194 1.39 -10.13 -10.40
CA SER A 194 1.59 -10.24 -8.94
C SER A 194 1.90 -11.65 -8.44
N THR A 195 1.36 -12.67 -9.11
CA THR A 195 1.42 -14.08 -8.67
C THR A 195 2.65 -14.81 -9.20
N THR A 196 3.08 -14.49 -10.41
CA THR A 196 4.19 -15.16 -11.08
C THR A 196 5.46 -14.34 -11.07
N GLY A 197 5.36 -13.03 -10.85
CA GLY A 197 6.47 -12.08 -10.95
C GLY A 197 6.95 -11.80 -12.38
N LYS A 198 6.26 -12.35 -13.38
CA LYS A 198 6.54 -12.07 -14.79
C LYS A 198 6.35 -10.59 -15.08
N ILE A 199 7.28 -10.05 -15.86
CA ILE A 199 7.23 -8.67 -16.34
C ILE A 199 6.87 -8.70 -17.82
N PHE A 200 6.01 -7.79 -18.24
CA PHE A 200 5.60 -7.64 -19.63
C PHE A 200 5.81 -6.20 -20.07
N LYS A 201 6.35 -6.05 -21.28
CA LYS A 201 6.35 -4.79 -22.01
C LYS A 201 5.06 -4.68 -22.79
N VAL A 202 4.33 -3.60 -22.64
CA VAL A 202 3.06 -3.35 -23.35
C VAL A 202 3.16 -1.99 -24.03
N GLY A 203 2.91 -1.90 -25.33
CA GLY A 203 2.91 -0.62 -26.02
C GLY A 203 1.80 0.30 -25.50
N SER A 204 2.12 1.56 -25.17
CA SER A 204 1.17 2.49 -24.55
C SER A 204 0.05 2.94 -25.51
N LYS A 205 0.21 2.71 -26.82
CA LYS A 205 -0.74 3.10 -27.87
C LYS A 205 -1.54 1.93 -28.43
N ASP A 206 -0.87 0.80 -28.66
CA ASP A 206 -1.43 -0.35 -29.39
C ASP A 206 -1.72 -1.56 -28.48
N GLY A 207 -1.29 -1.52 -27.21
CA GLY A 207 -1.48 -2.61 -26.27
C GLY A 207 -0.68 -3.87 -26.59
N VAL A 208 0.26 -3.81 -27.54
CA VAL A 208 1.04 -4.99 -27.94
C VAL A 208 1.91 -5.44 -26.78
N MET A 209 1.63 -6.63 -26.26
CA MET A 209 2.24 -7.20 -25.07
C MET A 209 3.33 -8.22 -25.46
N LYS A 210 4.48 -8.13 -24.79
CA LYS A 210 5.59 -9.10 -24.89
C LYS A 210 6.14 -9.41 -23.49
N GLU A 211 6.37 -10.68 -23.20
CA GLU A 211 7.02 -11.11 -21.96
C GLU A 211 8.50 -10.70 -21.98
N VAL A 212 8.98 -10.12 -20.87
CA VAL A 212 10.38 -9.78 -20.66
C VAL A 212 11.09 -11.02 -20.11
N LEU A 213 12.05 -11.55 -20.87
CA LEU A 213 12.70 -12.82 -20.55
C LEU A 213 13.98 -12.61 -19.71
N PRO A 214 14.32 -13.52 -18.80
CA PRO A 214 15.57 -13.42 -18.08
C PRO A 214 16.76 -13.76 -19.00
N ARG A 215 17.88 -13.07 -18.78
CA ARG A 215 19.15 -13.34 -19.46
C ARG A 215 19.92 -14.42 -18.68
N GLY A 216 20.11 -15.59 -19.28
CA GLY A 216 20.86 -16.71 -18.69
C GLY A 216 19.99 -17.77 -17.98
N LYS A 217 20.63 -18.67 -17.22
CA LYS A 217 19.95 -19.82 -16.55
C LYS A 217 19.17 -19.46 -15.28
N SER A 218 19.07 -18.18 -14.97
CA SER A 218 18.48 -17.70 -13.73
C SER A 218 16.97 -17.54 -13.89
N ASN A 219 16.17 -18.47 -13.35
CA ASN A 219 14.71 -18.37 -13.25
C ASN A 219 14.27 -17.39 -12.14
N VAL A 220 14.95 -16.25 -11.99
CA VAL A 220 14.76 -15.34 -10.84
C VAL A 220 13.49 -14.47 -10.95
N LEU A 221 12.71 -14.61 -12.03
CA LEU A 221 11.47 -13.86 -12.25
C LEU A 221 10.25 -14.42 -11.50
N ALA A 222 10.42 -15.04 -10.34
CA ALA A 222 9.31 -15.27 -9.41
C ALA A 222 9.10 -14.17 -8.34
N PRO A 223 9.13 -12.85 -8.65
CA PRO A 223 8.59 -11.85 -7.78
C PRO A 223 7.15 -12.08 -7.34
N ILE A 224 6.95 -12.66 -6.16
CA ILE A 224 5.67 -12.49 -5.47
C ILE A 224 5.72 -11.09 -4.87
N GLY A 225 5.24 -10.11 -5.63
CA GLY A 225 5.29 -8.71 -5.27
C GLY A 225 4.48 -7.83 -6.21
N ASN A 226 4.10 -6.65 -5.71
CA ASN A 226 3.34 -5.65 -6.46
C ASN A 226 4.15 -4.37 -6.74
N ALA A 227 5.38 -4.29 -6.23
CA ALA A 227 6.21 -3.09 -6.28
C ALA A 227 7.22 -3.16 -7.42
N ILE A 228 7.19 -2.11 -8.25
CA ILE A 228 8.07 -1.90 -9.40
C ILE A 228 8.45 -0.42 -9.43
N ALA A 229 9.72 -0.12 -9.71
CA ALA A 229 10.22 1.24 -9.80
C ALA A 229 11.23 1.36 -10.92
N LEU A 230 11.02 2.32 -11.82
CA LEU A 230 11.94 2.67 -12.89
C LEU A 230 12.92 3.74 -12.39
N HIS A 231 14.20 3.54 -12.67
CA HIS A 231 15.26 4.52 -12.45
C HIS A 231 15.48 5.39 -13.68
N ASN A 232 16.13 6.54 -13.49
CA ASN A 232 16.45 7.46 -14.58
C ASN A 232 17.42 6.86 -15.60
N ASP A 233 18.21 5.85 -15.21
CA ASP A 233 19.09 5.09 -16.10
C ASP A 233 18.39 3.92 -16.81
N LEU A 234 17.05 3.86 -16.71
CA LEU A 234 16.21 2.80 -17.24
C LEU A 234 16.53 1.41 -16.63
N SER A 235 17.20 1.34 -15.49
CA SER A 235 17.15 0.14 -14.66
C SER A 235 15.83 0.05 -13.90
N LEU A 236 15.44 -1.15 -13.50
CA LEU A 236 14.17 -1.41 -12.82
C LEU A 236 14.44 -2.10 -11.49
N THR A 237 13.88 -1.60 -10.40
CA THR A 237 13.85 -2.32 -9.14
C THR A 237 12.50 -2.96 -8.91
N VAL A 238 12.49 -4.26 -8.64
CA VAL A 238 11.28 -5.03 -8.36
C VAL A 238 11.36 -5.71 -7.01
N SER A 239 10.22 -5.86 -6.35
CA SER A 239 10.12 -6.63 -5.12
C SER A 239 9.92 -8.11 -5.43
N ALA A 240 10.95 -8.93 -5.23
CA ALA A 240 10.92 -10.36 -5.56
C ALA A 240 10.26 -11.24 -4.49
N ASN A 241 10.40 -10.84 -3.23
CA ASN A 241 9.72 -11.48 -2.10
C ASN A 241 9.65 -10.45 -0.97
N ARG A 242 9.00 -10.80 0.14
CA ARG A 242 8.83 -9.96 1.32
C ARG A 242 10.10 -9.28 1.85
N LYS A 243 11.30 -9.77 1.55
CA LYS A 243 12.55 -9.14 1.97
C LYS A 243 13.55 -8.91 0.86
N LEU A 244 13.23 -9.27 -0.39
CA LEU A 244 14.20 -9.26 -1.48
C LEU A 244 13.79 -8.25 -2.55
N LEU A 245 14.69 -7.32 -2.84
CA LEU A 245 14.59 -6.41 -3.97
C LEU A 245 15.63 -6.81 -5.01
N LEU A 246 15.23 -6.81 -6.28
CA LEU A 246 16.10 -7.10 -7.40
C LEU A 246 16.24 -5.84 -8.25
N SER A 247 17.49 -5.45 -8.55
CA SER A 247 17.76 -4.49 -9.61
C SER A 247 17.95 -5.25 -10.92
N LEU A 248 17.16 -4.84 -11.91
CA LEU A 248 16.99 -5.45 -13.21
C LEU A 248 17.51 -4.48 -14.27
N GLU A 249 18.36 -4.97 -15.15
CA GLU A 249 18.98 -4.20 -16.23
C GLU A 249 18.49 -4.71 -17.58
N SER A 250 17.97 -3.80 -18.39
CA SER A 250 17.43 -4.08 -19.72
C SER A 250 18.53 -4.32 -20.74
N ASP A 251 18.21 -5.09 -21.78
CA ASP A 251 19.02 -5.18 -23.01
C ASP A 251 18.89 -3.94 -23.93
N GLY A 252 18.25 -2.87 -23.45
CA GLY A 252 17.92 -1.65 -24.19
C GLY A 252 16.54 -1.70 -24.83
N THR A 253 15.99 -2.88 -25.09
CA THR A 253 14.68 -3.06 -25.75
C THR A 253 13.60 -3.59 -24.81
N TRP A 254 13.99 -4.00 -23.61
CA TRP A 254 13.14 -4.73 -22.65
C TRP A 254 12.61 -6.05 -23.22
N THR A 255 13.34 -6.68 -24.15
CA THR A 255 13.03 -8.08 -24.52
C THR A 255 13.66 -9.06 -23.55
N ARG A 256 14.82 -8.69 -23.01
CA ARG A 256 15.54 -9.46 -22.01
C ARG A 256 16.03 -8.59 -20.87
N VAL A 257 16.22 -9.23 -19.73
CA VAL A 257 16.65 -8.58 -18.49
C VAL A 257 17.69 -9.41 -17.74
N SER A 258 18.75 -8.77 -17.25
CA SER A 258 19.70 -9.37 -16.33
C SER A 258 19.47 -8.87 -14.90
N VAL A 259 19.66 -9.73 -13.92
CA VAL A 259 19.67 -9.34 -12.50
C VAL A 259 21.05 -8.82 -12.19
N ASN A 260 21.15 -7.54 -11.84
CA ASN A 260 22.42 -6.88 -11.54
C ASN A 260 22.71 -6.91 -10.02
N VAL A 261 21.70 -6.65 -9.19
CA VAL A 261 21.86 -6.58 -7.73
C VAL A 261 20.71 -7.26 -7.00
N ASN A 262 21.05 -8.04 -5.97
CA ASN A 262 20.10 -8.61 -5.00
C ASN A 262 20.26 -7.89 -3.67
N ILE A 263 19.19 -7.28 -3.17
CA ILE A 263 19.22 -6.51 -1.91
C ILE A 263 18.22 -7.12 -0.95
N THR A 264 18.73 -7.61 0.18
CA THR A 264 17.90 -8.06 1.29
C THR A 264 17.58 -6.87 2.19
N VAL A 265 16.30 -6.57 2.37
CA VAL A 265 15.83 -5.53 3.29
C VAL A 265 15.87 -6.10 4.71
N GLU A 266 16.85 -5.64 5.49
CA GLU A 266 17.00 -6.04 6.89
C GLU A 266 15.88 -5.44 7.75
N ASN A 267 15.47 -6.17 8.81
CA ASN A 267 14.46 -5.74 9.79
C ASN A 267 13.04 -5.47 9.24
N SER A 268 12.73 -5.97 8.03
CA SER A 268 11.37 -5.94 7.48
C SER A 268 10.70 -7.32 7.54
N ASP A 269 9.38 -7.32 7.74
CA ASP A 269 8.54 -8.51 7.51
C ASP A 269 7.98 -8.52 6.08
N GLN A 270 7.89 -7.33 5.46
CA GLN A 270 7.48 -7.11 4.08
C GLN A 270 8.11 -5.81 3.52
N SER A 271 8.78 -5.90 2.38
CA SER A 271 9.10 -4.81 1.46
C SER A 271 7.91 -4.60 0.55
N ILE A 272 7.32 -3.41 0.58
CA ILE A 272 5.96 -3.20 0.08
C ILE A 272 5.92 -2.26 -1.13
N ALA A 273 6.88 -1.35 -1.24
CA ALA A 273 6.92 -0.38 -2.33
C ALA A 273 8.34 0.09 -2.61
N VAL A 274 8.62 0.39 -3.87
CA VAL A 274 9.91 0.95 -4.30
C VAL A 274 9.65 2.21 -5.11
N LYS A 275 10.48 3.24 -4.94
CA LYS A 275 10.48 4.43 -5.80
C LYS A 275 11.88 5.01 -5.92
N THR A 276 12.14 5.71 -7.01
CA THR A 276 13.40 6.38 -7.29
C THR A 276 13.26 7.88 -7.04
N GLN A 277 14.27 8.49 -6.42
CA GLN A 277 14.41 9.94 -6.28
C GLN A 277 15.45 10.43 -7.29
N GLU A 278 15.35 11.70 -7.71
CA GLU A 278 16.40 12.47 -8.39
C GLU A 278 17.82 11.94 -8.09
N GLY A 279 18.38 11.21 -9.07
CA GLY A 279 19.63 10.46 -8.92
C GLY A 279 19.45 8.93 -8.95
N LYS A 280 20.46 8.21 -8.44
CA LYS A 280 20.60 6.73 -8.54
C LYS A 280 20.01 5.96 -7.34
N LYS A 281 19.18 6.61 -6.51
CA LYS A 281 18.71 6.07 -5.22
C LYS A 281 17.33 5.45 -5.35
N ALA A 282 17.19 4.19 -4.91
CA ALA A 282 15.90 3.54 -4.72
C ALA A 282 15.49 3.65 -3.25
N TYR A 283 14.22 3.83 -2.96
CA TYR A 283 13.67 3.85 -1.62
C TYR A 283 12.76 2.65 -1.47
N ALA A 284 12.86 1.95 -0.34
CA ALA A 284 12.00 0.81 -0.05
C ALA A 284 11.15 1.10 1.19
N LEU A 285 9.84 0.96 1.06
CA LEU A 285 8.96 1.03 2.21
C LEU A 285 8.85 -0.35 2.85
N SER A 286 9.04 -0.43 4.16
CA SER A 286 8.94 -1.67 4.91
C SER A 286 8.11 -1.47 6.17
N ASN A 287 7.17 -2.39 6.42
CA ASN A 287 6.36 -2.37 7.65
C ASN A 287 6.88 -3.41 8.64
N GLN A 288 6.93 -3.05 9.93
CA GLN A 288 7.18 -3.99 11.03
C GLN A 288 5.83 -4.53 11.54
N TRP A 289 5.40 -5.65 10.99
CA TRP A 289 4.05 -6.21 11.20
C TRP A 289 3.79 -6.55 12.67
N TRP A 290 4.81 -7.04 13.39
CA TRP A 290 4.68 -7.44 14.79
C TRP A 290 4.45 -6.26 15.75
N LYS A 291 5.04 -5.08 15.51
CA LYS A 291 4.83 -3.91 16.39
C LYS A 291 3.39 -3.42 16.38
N VAL A 292 2.78 -3.40 15.19
CA VAL A 292 1.37 -3.02 15.02
C VAL A 292 0.44 -4.09 15.61
N TRP A 293 0.75 -5.37 15.40
CA TRP A 293 -0.01 -6.48 15.99
C TRP A 293 -0.01 -6.42 17.53
N LEU A 294 1.14 -6.15 18.14
CA LEU A 294 1.30 -6.05 19.59
C LEU A 294 0.53 -4.84 20.16
N VAL A 295 0.62 -3.68 19.51
CA VAL A 295 -0.17 -2.49 19.90
C VAL A 295 -1.66 -2.76 19.77
N ARG A 296 -2.12 -3.33 18.64
CA ARG A 296 -3.54 -3.63 18.40
C ARG A 296 -4.09 -4.65 19.42
N HIS A 297 -3.35 -5.72 19.71
CA HIS A 297 -3.72 -6.69 20.74
C HIS A 297 -3.67 -6.09 22.15
N MET A 298 -2.75 -5.18 22.45
CA MET A 298 -2.74 -4.46 23.73
C MET A 298 -3.96 -3.54 23.89
N TYR A 299 -4.43 -2.90 22.81
CA TYR A 299 -5.67 -2.13 22.81
C TYR A 299 -6.89 -3.04 22.99
N ASP A 300 -6.96 -4.16 22.28
CA ASP A 300 -8.04 -5.15 22.42
C ASP A 300 -8.07 -5.76 23.83
N LEU A 301 -6.91 -6.05 24.43
CA LEU A 301 -6.79 -6.51 25.82
C LEU A 301 -7.23 -5.45 26.83
N ARG A 302 -6.91 -4.16 26.61
CA ARG A 302 -7.38 -3.07 27.47
C ARG A 302 -8.89 -2.86 27.36
N MET A 303 -9.46 -2.97 26.16
CA MET A 303 -10.90 -2.90 25.93
C MET A 303 -11.61 -4.13 26.53
N ALA A 304 -11.05 -5.33 26.39
CA ALA A 304 -11.55 -6.53 27.04
C ALA A 304 -11.51 -6.40 28.58
N LEU A 305 -10.43 -5.86 29.14
CA LEU A 305 -10.31 -5.63 30.58
C LEU A 305 -11.31 -4.57 31.07
N PHE A 306 -11.57 -3.52 30.26
CA PHE A 306 -12.61 -2.53 30.53
C PHE A 306 -14.01 -3.15 30.51
N CYS A 307 -14.32 -3.98 29.52
CA CYS A 307 -15.58 -4.71 29.44
C CYS A 307 -15.77 -5.67 30.61
N VAL A 308 -14.74 -6.43 31.01
CA VAL A 308 -14.79 -7.31 32.19
C VAL A 308 -15.05 -6.50 33.47
N LYS A 309 -14.42 -5.33 33.61
CA LYS A 309 -14.61 -4.46 34.77
C LYS A 309 -16.04 -3.88 34.81
N ALA A 310 -16.56 -3.44 33.66
CA ALA A 310 -17.94 -2.96 33.54
C ALA A 310 -18.96 -4.06 33.83
N VAL A 311 -18.73 -5.28 33.34
CA VAL A 311 -19.58 -6.45 33.65
C VAL A 311 -19.51 -6.80 35.13
N ALA A 312 -18.34 -6.74 35.76
CA ALA A 312 -18.19 -6.99 37.20
C ALA A 312 -18.93 -5.94 38.06
N GLU A 313 -18.90 -4.66 37.66
CA GLU A 313 -19.67 -3.59 38.34
C GLU A 313 -21.18 -3.78 38.18
N ILE A 314 -21.65 -4.19 37.00
CA ILE A 314 -23.06 -4.53 36.76
C ILE A 314 -23.48 -5.73 37.63
N PHE A 315 -22.66 -6.78 37.69
CA PHE A 315 -22.94 -7.94 38.56
C PHE A 315 -22.94 -7.55 40.05
N PHE A 316 -22.03 -6.68 40.47
CA PHE A 316 -22.00 -6.17 41.83
C PHE A 316 -23.28 -5.40 42.16
N MET A 317 -23.69 -4.47 41.30
CA MET A 317 -24.92 -3.69 41.45
C MET A 317 -26.16 -4.58 41.52
N LEU A 318 -26.27 -5.58 40.64
CA LEU A 318 -27.36 -6.57 40.64
C LEU A 318 -27.37 -7.43 41.90
N SER A 319 -26.21 -7.81 42.43
CA SER A 319 -26.10 -8.60 43.65
C SER A 319 -26.55 -7.82 44.90
N VAL A 320 -26.29 -6.51 44.94
CA VAL A 320 -26.74 -5.61 46.01
C VAL A 320 -28.26 -5.44 45.95
N THR A 321 -28.81 -5.16 44.76
CA THR A 321 -30.27 -5.02 44.58
C THR A 321 -31.01 -6.31 44.92
N TYR A 322 -30.46 -7.47 44.54
CA TYR A 322 -31.05 -8.77 44.88
C TYR A 322 -31.07 -9.03 46.40
N ARG A 323 -29.99 -8.66 47.11
CA ARG A 323 -29.90 -8.80 48.58
C ARG A 323 -30.94 -7.92 49.29
N ASP A 324 -31.13 -6.68 48.82
CA ASP A 324 -32.11 -5.75 49.38
C ASP A 324 -33.54 -6.22 49.12
N MET A 325 -33.85 -6.69 47.90
CA MET A 325 -35.16 -7.26 47.59
C MET A 325 -35.49 -8.48 48.45
N ARG A 326 -34.50 -9.35 48.72
CA ARG A 326 -34.68 -10.51 49.60
C ARG A 326 -34.99 -10.11 51.04
N GLN A 327 -34.28 -9.11 51.58
CA GLN A 327 -34.56 -8.61 52.93
C GLN A 327 -35.96 -7.98 53.05
N ILE A 328 -36.40 -7.24 52.03
CA ILE A 328 -37.76 -6.68 51.97
C ILE A 328 -38.81 -7.80 51.95
N HIS A 329 -38.59 -8.85 51.16
CA HIS A 329 -39.50 -9.99 51.08
C HIS A 329 -39.60 -10.74 52.42
N GLU A 330 -38.47 -11.02 53.07
CA GLU A 330 -38.45 -11.67 54.40
C GLU A 330 -39.10 -10.82 55.49
N SER A 331 -38.93 -9.49 55.44
CA SER A 331 -39.59 -8.54 56.35
C SER A 331 -41.12 -8.54 56.17
N LYS A 332 -41.60 -8.55 54.92
CA LYS A 332 -43.04 -8.66 54.62
C LYS A 332 -43.61 -9.99 55.15
N LYS A 333 -42.94 -11.12 54.89
CA LYS A 333 -43.35 -12.45 55.37
C LYS A 333 -43.42 -12.52 56.90
N LYS A 334 -42.44 -11.94 57.61
CA LYS A 334 -42.46 -11.84 59.08
C LYS A 334 -43.64 -10.99 59.59
N LYS A 335 -43.98 -9.88 58.91
CA LYS A 335 -45.12 -9.04 59.28
C LYS A 335 -46.45 -9.76 59.10
N GLU A 336 -46.64 -10.49 58.00
CA GLU A 336 -47.84 -11.32 57.79
C GLU A 336 -47.99 -12.42 58.84
N MET A 337 -46.92 -13.17 59.12
CA MET A 337 -46.94 -14.20 60.15
C MET A 337 -47.31 -13.65 61.53
N ARG A 338 -46.88 -12.41 61.86
CA ARG A 338 -47.30 -11.73 63.09
C ARG A 338 -48.80 -11.36 63.07
N LYS A 339 -49.35 -10.93 61.94
CA LYS A 339 -50.80 -10.66 61.80
C LYS A 339 -51.62 -11.94 62.00
N ILE A 340 -51.24 -13.03 61.34
CA ILE A 340 -51.91 -14.34 61.46
C ILE A 340 -51.88 -14.82 62.92
N ARG A 341 -50.73 -14.76 63.59
CA ARG A 341 -50.61 -15.13 65.02
C ARG A 341 -51.50 -14.28 65.93
N ARG A 342 -51.63 -12.97 65.67
CA ARG A 342 -52.52 -12.08 66.43
C ARG A 342 -53.99 -12.43 66.22
N GLN A 343 -54.42 -12.68 64.98
CA GLN A 343 -55.79 -13.11 64.67
C GLN A 343 -56.12 -14.47 65.32
N ALA A 344 -55.20 -15.43 65.24
CA ALA A 344 -55.35 -16.72 65.91
C ALA A 344 -55.48 -16.60 67.44
N LYS A 345 -54.76 -15.65 68.06
CA LYS A 345 -54.86 -15.38 69.51
C LYS A 345 -56.20 -14.74 69.88
N LEU A 346 -56.70 -13.80 69.07
CA LEU A 346 -58.02 -13.17 69.27
C LEU A 346 -59.16 -14.19 69.14
N MET A 347 -59.10 -15.09 68.14
CA MET A 347 -60.10 -16.15 67.98
C MET A 347 -60.13 -17.17 69.12
N ARG A 348 -59.01 -17.37 69.86
CA ARG A 348 -59.00 -18.22 71.06
C ARG A 348 -59.69 -17.56 72.26
N HIS A 349 -59.67 -16.23 72.35
CA HIS A 349 -60.33 -15.50 73.43
C HIS A 349 -61.84 -15.27 73.18
N ALA A 350 -62.28 -15.27 71.92
CA ALA A 350 -63.70 -15.12 71.56
C ALA A 350 -64.52 -16.43 71.67
N LYS A 351 -63.92 -17.52 72.16
CA LYS A 351 -64.54 -18.86 72.27
C LYS A 351 -64.94 -19.24 73.71
N PHE A 352 -65.00 -18.26 74.61
CA PHE A 352 -65.48 -18.40 75.98
C PHE A 352 -66.74 -17.56 76.20
#